data_AF-A0A9E2I3Q0-F1
#
_entry.id   AF-A0A9E2I3Q0-F1
#
_cell.length_a   1.000
_cell.length_b   1.000
_cell.length_c   1.000
_cell.angle_alpha   90.00
_cell.angle_beta   90.00
_cell.angle_gamma   90.00
#
_symmetry.space_group_name_H-M   'P 1'
#
loop_
_entity.id
_entity.type
_entity.pdbx_description
1 polymer ?
#
loop_
_entity_poly.entity_id
_entity_poly.type
_entity_poly.pdbx_seq_one_letter_code
_entity_poly.pdbx_strand_id
1 'polypeptide(L)'
;MSINPAENTPQKPGMVQAIAIMTLINGILNILAGLSITAAVVLGTLGVGLLCAPLTILPSILGIFEIIYASNLLANPPKPVQPSQTIAILEIVCIIVGNVVSMIVGILAIVFYNDEEVKTYFAQINT
;
A
#
# COMPACT_ATOMS: atom_id res chain seq x y z
N MET A 1 -30.54 -20.82 -22.10
CA MET A 1 -29.30 -20.05 -22.28
C MET A 1 -28.65 -19.94 -20.90
N SER A 2 -27.60 -20.73 -20.65
CA SER A 2 -26.92 -20.74 -19.36
C SER A 2 -26.01 -19.52 -19.28
N ILE A 3 -26.38 -18.51 -18.50
CA ILE A 3 -25.48 -17.41 -18.15
C ILE A 3 -24.33 -18.01 -17.33
N ASN A 4 -23.12 -18.04 -17.91
CA ASN A 4 -21.94 -18.40 -17.16
C ASN A 4 -21.66 -17.24 -16.19
N PRO A 5 -21.65 -17.45 -14.86
CA PRO A 5 -21.39 -16.39 -13.89
C PRO A 5 -19.97 -15.80 -13.97
N ALA A 6 -19.10 -16.35 -14.83
CA ALA A 6 -17.74 -15.86 -15.09
C ALA A 6 -17.65 -14.71 -16.11
N GLU A 7 -18.71 -14.37 -16.85
CA GLU A 7 -18.66 -13.33 -17.90
C GLU A 7 -18.81 -11.88 -17.40
N ASN A 8 -19.12 -11.64 -16.12
CA ASN A 8 -19.36 -10.30 -15.57
C ASN A 8 -18.33 -9.82 -14.53
N THR A 9 -17.21 -10.52 -14.34
CA THR A 9 -16.15 -9.98 -13.47
C THR A 9 -15.33 -8.94 -14.22
N PRO A 10 -15.26 -7.67 -13.75
CA PRO A 10 -14.49 -6.64 -14.43
C PRO A 10 -13.03 -7.07 -14.54
N GLN A 11 -12.50 -7.05 -15.76
CA GLN A 11 -11.12 -7.41 -16.04
C GLN A 11 -10.20 -6.42 -15.32
N LYS A 12 -9.29 -6.93 -14.47
CA LYS A 12 -8.36 -6.12 -13.69
C LYS A 12 -7.28 -5.52 -14.61
N PRO A 13 -7.17 -4.18 -14.72
CA PRO A 13 -6.11 -3.55 -15.52
C PRO A 13 -4.73 -3.91 -14.96
N GLY A 14 -3.74 -4.01 -15.85
CA GLY A 14 -2.35 -4.28 -15.46
C GLY A 14 -1.80 -3.24 -14.48
N MET A 15 -2.21 -1.97 -14.63
CA MET A 15 -1.85 -0.89 -13.70
C MET A 15 -2.42 -1.11 -12.30
N VAL A 16 -3.66 -1.59 -12.17
CA VAL A 16 -4.26 -1.93 -10.86
C VAL A 16 -3.50 -3.07 -10.20
N GLN A 17 -3.12 -4.09 -10.98
CA GLN A 17 -2.29 -5.18 -10.48
C GLN A 17 -0.89 -4.69 -10.06
N ALA A 18 -0.31 -3.75 -10.81
CA ALA A 18 0.97 -3.12 -10.44
C ALA A 18 0.85 -2.34 -9.13
N ILE A 19 -0.19 -1.51 -8.96
CA ILE A 19 -0.46 -0.81 -7.69
C ILE A 19 -0.52 -1.82 -6.54
N ALA A 20 -1.30 -2.88 -6.70
CA ALA A 20 -1.50 -3.86 -5.64
C ALA A 20 -0.19 -4.56 -5.25
N ILE A 21 0.62 -4.99 -6.22
CA ILE A 21 1.89 -5.68 -5.95
C ILE A 21 2.92 -4.72 -5.35
N MET A 22 3.06 -3.52 -5.89
CA MET A 22 4.03 -2.54 -5.38
C MET A 22 3.68 -2.12 -3.96
N THR A 23 2.41 -1.83 -3.68
CA THR A 23 1.95 -1.49 -2.33
C THR A 23 2.11 -2.68 -1.37
N LEU A 24 1.89 -3.92 -1.81
CA LEU A 24 2.13 -5.10 -0.97
C LEU A 24 3.60 -5.24 -0.56
N ILE A 25 4.50 -5.14 -1.55
CA ILE A 25 5.94 -5.24 -1.33
C ILE A 25 6.40 -4.09 -0.43
N ASN A 26 5.94 -2.87 -0.70
CA ASN A 26 6.25 -1.70 0.13
C ASN A 26 5.79 -1.91 1.57
N GLY A 27 4.59 -2.45 1.79
CA GLY A 27 4.06 -2.72 3.13
C GLY A 27 4.88 -3.73 3.92
N ILE A 28 5.35 -4.78 3.26
CA ILE A 28 6.26 -5.75 3.88
C ILE A 28 7.59 -5.07 4.25
N LEU A 29 8.18 -4.30 3.33
CA LEU A 29 9.43 -3.58 3.58
C LEU A 29 9.30 -2.55 4.70
N ASN A 30 8.17 -1.84 4.76
CA ASN A 30 7.85 -0.84 5.78
C ASN A 30 7.75 -1.46 7.19
N ILE A 31 7.09 -2.61 7.31
CA ILE A 31 7.03 -3.36 8.58
C ILE A 31 8.41 -3.83 8.98
N LEU A 32 9.14 -4.52 8.08
CA LEU A 32 10.45 -5.09 8.39
C LEU A 32 11.48 -4.01 8.73
N ALA A 33 11.55 -2.94 7.94
CA ALA A 33 12.47 -1.83 8.17
C ALA A 33 12.12 -1.05 9.44
N GLY A 34 10.85 -0.72 9.65
CA GLY A 34 10.41 0.01 10.84
C GLY A 34 10.66 -0.76 12.13
N LEU A 35 10.37 -2.06 12.18
CA LEU A 35 10.71 -2.90 13.34
C LEU A 35 12.22 -3.03 13.54
N SER A 36 12.99 -3.25 12.47
CA SER A 36 14.44 -3.45 12.56
C SER A 36 15.15 -2.18 13.04
N ILE A 37 14.78 -1.01 12.49
CA ILE A 37 15.33 0.29 12.89
C ILE A 37 14.94 0.60 14.33
N THR A 38 13.66 0.40 14.70
CA THR A 38 13.21 0.63 16.08
C THR A 38 13.98 -0.26 17.06
N ALA A 39 14.13 -1.56 16.78
CA ALA A 39 14.89 -2.48 17.61
C ALA A 39 16.36 -2.08 17.71
N ALA A 40 17.01 -1.74 16.59
CA ALA A 40 18.40 -1.30 16.57
C ALA A 40 18.62 -0.02 17.39
N VAL A 41 17.72 0.95 17.28
CA VAL A 41 17.78 2.20 18.03
C VAL A 41 17.54 1.97 19.52
N VAL A 42 16.52 1.22 19.91
CA VAL A 42 16.21 0.94 21.32
C VAL A 42 17.34 0.15 21.99
N LEU A 43 17.84 -0.92 21.35
CA LEU A 43 18.92 -1.73 21.89
C LEU A 43 20.27 -0.99 21.88
N GLY A 44 20.57 -0.25 20.81
CA GLY A 44 21.83 0.49 20.65
C GLY A 44 21.95 1.71 21.56
N THR A 45 20.84 2.27 22.04
CA THR A 45 20.81 3.43 22.93
C THR A 45 20.44 3.09 24.38
N LEU A 46 20.47 1.79 24.75
CA LEU A 46 20.08 1.30 26.07
C LEU A 46 18.69 1.80 26.53
N GLY A 47 17.74 1.89 25.61
CA GLY A 47 16.36 2.29 25.88
C GLY A 47 16.07 3.79 25.76
N VAL A 48 17.06 4.67 25.60
CA VAL A 48 16.83 6.12 25.40
C VAL A 48 16.11 6.39 24.07
N GLY A 49 16.40 5.56 23.06
CA GLY A 49 15.78 5.57 21.75
C GLY A 49 14.30 5.22 21.74
N LEU A 50 13.71 4.86 22.88
CA LEU A 50 12.26 4.73 23.00
C LEU A 50 11.54 6.09 22.79
N LEU A 51 12.23 7.21 23.01
CA LEU A 51 11.70 8.55 22.74
C LEU A 51 11.49 8.82 21.24
N CYS A 52 12.30 8.20 20.38
CA CYS A 52 12.15 8.27 18.91
C CYS A 52 11.38 7.08 18.32
N ALA A 53 10.96 6.11 19.14
CA ALA A 53 10.12 5.00 18.69
C ALA A 53 8.81 5.43 17.99
N PRO A 54 8.12 6.52 18.39
CA PRO A 54 6.94 7.00 17.67
C PRO A 54 7.24 7.41 16.23
N LEU A 55 8.44 7.90 15.93
CA LEU A 55 8.85 8.27 14.57
C LEU A 55 9.17 7.04 13.72
N THR A 56 9.83 6.03 14.30
CA THR A 56 10.27 4.83 13.58
C THR A 56 9.18 3.78 13.42
N ILE A 57 8.11 3.83 14.22
CA ILE A 57 6.97 2.89 14.15
C ILE A 57 5.90 3.32 13.14
N LEU A 58 5.85 4.60 12.77
CA LEU A 58 4.89 5.13 11.79
C LEU A 58 4.94 4.37 10.45
N PRO A 59 6.13 4.09 9.84
CA PRO A 59 6.22 3.26 8.65
C PRO A 59 5.66 1.85 8.85
N SER A 60 5.87 1.24 10.02
CA SER A 60 5.33 -0.10 10.29
C SER A 60 3.80 -0.13 10.34
N ILE A 61 3.18 0.90 10.92
CA ILE A 61 1.71 1.02 10.93
C ILE A 61 1.19 1.24 9.50
N LEU A 62 1.84 2.12 8.74
CA LEU A 62 1.51 2.34 7.32
C LEU A 62 1.59 1.02 6.53
N GLY A 63 2.64 0.23 6.75
CA GLY A 63 2.82 -1.05 6.07
C GLY A 63 1.70 -2.06 6.33
N ILE A 64 1.07 -2.03 7.51
CA ILE A 64 -0.11 -2.86 7.78
C ILE A 64 -1.28 -2.43 6.88
N PHE A 65 -1.53 -1.12 6.76
CA PHE A 65 -2.59 -0.59 5.90
C PHE A 65 -2.32 -0.91 4.42
N GLU A 66 -1.07 -0.80 3.99
CA GLU A 66 -0.63 -1.16 2.64
C GLU A 66 -0.91 -2.63 2.32
N ILE A 67 -0.53 -3.56 3.22
CA ILE A 67 -0.79 -4.99 3.03
C ILE A 67 -2.28 -5.28 2.97
N ILE A 68 -3.09 -4.70 3.85
CA ILE A 68 -4.55 -4.91 3.86
C ILE A 68 -5.16 -4.40 2.55
N TYR A 69 -4.79 -3.19 2.14
CA TYR A 69 -5.27 -2.59 0.91
C TYR A 69 -4.89 -3.42 -0.31
N ALA A 70 -3.62 -3.79 -0.44
CA ALA A 70 -3.13 -4.61 -1.53
C ALA A 70 -3.77 -6.00 -1.56
N SER A 71 -3.96 -6.64 -0.39
CA SER A 71 -4.63 -7.94 -0.30
C SER A 71 -6.07 -7.88 -0.78
N ASN A 72 -6.80 -6.81 -0.45
CA ASN A 72 -8.15 -6.61 -0.95
C ASN A 72 -8.16 -6.32 -2.46
N LEU A 73 -7.18 -5.56 -2.96
CA LEU A 73 -7.05 -5.26 -4.38
C LEU A 73 -6.62 -6.49 -5.21
N LEU A 74 -5.86 -7.43 -4.64
CA LEU A 74 -5.47 -8.70 -5.27
C LEU A 74 -6.53 -9.80 -5.17
N ALA A 75 -7.56 -9.62 -4.33
CA ALA A 75 -8.60 -10.63 -4.14
C ALA A 75 -9.30 -11.00 -5.46
N ASN A 76 -9.67 -12.28 -5.54
CA ASN A 76 -10.50 -12.85 -6.61
C ASN A 76 -11.57 -13.74 -5.93
N PRO A 77 -12.87 -13.37 -5.97
CA PRO A 77 -13.46 -12.26 -6.73
C PRO A 77 -13.04 -10.86 -6.21
N PRO A 78 -13.11 -9.80 -7.06
CA PRO A 78 -12.77 -8.44 -6.66
C PRO A 78 -13.57 -7.98 -5.44
N LYS A 79 -12.90 -7.42 -4.44
CA LYS A 79 -13.57 -6.78 -3.30
C LYS A 79 -13.80 -5.30 -3.60
N PRO A 80 -14.95 -4.71 -3.21
CA PRO A 80 -15.16 -3.26 -3.31
C PRO A 80 -14.11 -2.52 -2.48
N VAL A 81 -13.25 -1.75 -3.15
CA VAL A 81 -12.22 -0.91 -2.55
C VAL A 81 -12.08 0.37 -3.37
N GLN A 82 -11.83 1.50 -2.72
CA GLN A 82 -11.59 2.77 -3.39
C GLN A 82 -10.09 3.07 -3.51
N PRO A 83 -9.66 3.88 -4.50
CA PRO A 83 -8.29 4.37 -4.57
C PRO A 83 -7.86 5.06 -3.27
N SER A 84 -6.88 4.48 -2.56
CA SER A 84 -6.44 5.04 -1.27
C SER A 84 -5.37 6.12 -1.47
N GLN A 85 -5.79 7.33 -1.83
CA GLN A 85 -4.88 8.48 -1.93
C GLN A 85 -4.18 8.79 -0.60
N THR A 86 -4.86 8.54 0.53
CA THR A 86 -4.26 8.73 1.85
C THR A 86 -3.04 7.82 2.07
N ILE A 87 -3.11 6.55 1.68
CA ILE A 87 -1.95 5.65 1.78
C ILE A 87 -0.81 6.17 0.91
N ALA A 88 -1.09 6.53 -0.35
CA ALA A 88 -0.05 7.01 -1.27
C ALA A 88 0.58 8.34 -0.82
N ILE A 89 -0.18 9.25 -0.21
CA ILE A 89 0.37 10.49 0.37
C ILE A 89 1.25 10.16 1.59
N LEU A 90 0.83 9.25 2.47
CA LEU A 90 1.62 8.84 3.62
C LEU A 90 2.93 8.16 3.19
N GLU A 91 2.90 7.34 2.14
CA GLU A 91 4.08 6.75 1.49
C GLU A 91 5.08 7.83 1.02
N ILE A 92 4.59 8.92 0.42
CA ILE A 92 5.41 10.08 0.02
C ILE A 92 6.01 10.77 1.24
N VAL A 93 5.21 10.97 2.29
CA VAL A 93 5.66 11.64 3.52
C VAL A 93 6.73 10.82 4.26
N CYS A 94 6.79 9.49 4.08
CA CYS A 94 7.85 8.66 4.66
C CYS A 94 9.28 9.04 4.22
N ILE A 95 9.45 9.93 3.25
CA ILE A 95 10.76 10.54 2.95
C ILE A 95 11.38 11.27 4.15
N ILE A 96 10.57 11.82 5.07
CA ILE A 96 11.06 12.51 6.28
C ILE A 96 11.82 11.59 7.23
N VAL A 97 11.52 10.28 7.17
CA VAL A 97 12.23 9.23 7.91
C VAL A 97 13.24 8.49 7.03
N GLY A 98 13.58 9.05 5.87
CA GLY A 98 14.58 8.51 4.94
C GLY A 98 14.09 7.36 4.06
N ASN A 99 12.79 7.09 4.00
CA ASN A 99 12.26 5.97 3.23
C ASN A 99 11.94 6.39 1.78
N VAL A 100 12.98 6.37 0.95
CA VAL A 100 12.91 6.74 -0.47
C VAL A 100 12.08 5.74 -1.28
N VAL A 101 12.11 4.45 -0.90
CA VAL A 101 11.38 3.40 -1.62
C VAL A 101 9.87 3.63 -1.52
N SER A 102 9.36 3.85 -0.30
CA SER A 102 7.93 4.17 -0.13
C SER A 102 7.54 5.43 -0.87
N MET A 103 8.40 6.47 -0.87
CA MET A 103 8.10 7.69 -1.62
C MET A 103 7.89 7.42 -3.12
N ILE A 104 8.74 6.58 -3.73
CA ILE A 104 8.59 6.21 -5.15
C ILE A 104 7.27 5.46 -5.37
N VAL A 105 6.95 4.50 -4.51
CA VAL A 105 5.70 3.72 -4.60
C VAL A 105 4.47 4.63 -4.51
N GLY A 106 4.46 5.57 -3.58
CA GLY A 106 3.36 6.53 -3.42
C GLY A 106 3.16 7.43 -4.64
N ILE A 107 4.26 7.91 -5.25
CA ILE A 107 4.19 8.68 -6.50
C ILE A 107 3.58 7.84 -7.62
N LEU A 108 4.09 6.61 -7.81
CA LEU A 108 3.59 5.71 -8.87
C LEU A 108 2.11 5.36 -8.65
N ALA A 109 1.69 5.14 -7.41
CA ALA A 109 0.29 4.88 -7.07
C ALA A 109 -0.61 6.06 -7.47
N ILE A 110 -0.22 7.31 -7.14
CA ILE A 110 -0.98 8.50 -7.54
C ILE A 110 -1.05 8.65 -9.06
N VAL A 111 0.07 8.41 -9.76
CA VAL A 111 0.11 8.46 -11.23
C VAL A 111 -0.85 7.43 -11.82
N PHE A 112 -0.82 6.18 -11.34
CA PHE A 112 -1.71 5.13 -11.81
C PHE A 112 -3.18 5.36 -11.43
N TYR A 113 -3.47 5.97 -10.28
CA TYR A 113 -4.85 6.35 -9.92
C TYR A 113 -5.44 7.43 -10.84
N ASN A 114 -4.61 8.19 -11.56
CA ASN A 114 -5.08 9.20 -12.49
C ASN A 114 -5.44 8.65 -13.88
N ASP A 115 -5.07 7.41 -14.18
CA ASP A 115 -5.39 6.72 -15.43
C ASP A 115 -6.89 6.40 -15.57
N GLU A 116 -7.43 6.53 -16.79
CA GLU A 116 -8.87 6.32 -17.06
C GLU A 116 -9.30 4.86 -16.91
N GLU A 117 -8.46 3.89 -17.29
CA GLU A 117 -8.78 2.47 -17.13
C GLU A 117 -8.86 2.10 -15.65
N VAL A 118 -7.93 2.63 -14.86
CA VAL A 118 -7.89 2.43 -13.41
C VAL A 118 -9.13 3.01 -12.74
N LYS A 119 -9.52 4.25 -13.08
CA LYS A 119 -10.74 4.88 -12.56
C LYS A 119 -12.00 4.09 -12.91
N THR A 120 -12.09 3.62 -14.15
CA THR A 120 -13.22 2.83 -14.63
C THR A 120 -13.33 1.50 -13.88
N TYR A 121 -12.20 0.81 -13.68
CA TYR A 121 -12.17 -0.42 -12.91
C TYR A 121 -12.65 -0.21 -11.47
N PHE A 122 -12.17 0.83 -10.80
CA PHE A 122 -12.61 1.16 -9.45
C PHE A 122 -14.10 1.54 -9.40
N ALA A 123 -14.65 2.21 -10.41
CA ALA A 123 -16.09 2.48 -10.48
C ALA A 123 -16.90 1.18 -10.60
N GLN A 124 -16.45 0.23 -11.43
CA GLN A 124 -17.13 -1.05 -11.66
C GLN A 124 -17.20 -1.94 -10.41
N ILE A 125 -16.12 -2.01 -9.62
CA ILE A 125 -16.09 -2.88 -8.42
C ILE A 125 -16.80 -2.28 -7.19
N ASN A 126 -17.15 -0.99 -7.23
CA ASN A 126 -17.82 -0.28 -6.15
C ASN A 126 -19.29 0.07 -6.45
N THR A 127 -19.82 -0.41 -7.58
CA THR A 127 -21.24 -0.31 -7.94
C THR A 127 -21.99 -1.51 -7.38
#